data_AF-A0A2A2LJW9-F1
#
_entry.id   AF-A0A2A2LJW9-F1
#
_cell.length_a   1.000
_cell.length_b   1.000
_cell.length_c   1.000
_cell.angle_alpha   90.00
_cell.angle_beta   90.00
_cell.angle_gamma   90.00
#
_symmetry.space_group_name_H-M   'P 1'
#
loop_
_entity.id
_entity.type
_entity.pdbx_description
1 polymer ?
#
loop_
_entity_poly.entity_id
_entity_poly.type
_entity_poly.pdbx_seq_one_letter_code
_entity_poly.pdbx_strand_id
1 'polypeptide(L)'
;MFLSPVRLADAIRKREDRRPLYRRIFTNQRLDIAHKVTVRTIFGVILFTTSYCIVNALIYYKYVRPIRQEAKEELEKELIEADRAGFLKIK
;
A
#
# COMPACT_ATOMS: atom_id res chain seq x y z
N MET A 1 -40.51 8.51 -12.00
CA MET A 1 -41.14 8.90 -13.28
C MET A 1 -40.01 9.00 -14.30
N PHE A 2 -39.74 8.08 -15.24
CA PHE A 2 -40.41 6.88 -15.73
C PHE A 2 -39.34 5.78 -15.90
N LEU A 3 -39.54 4.61 -15.28
CA LEU A 3 -38.90 3.38 -15.75
C LEU A 3 -39.58 3.05 -17.08
N SER A 4 -38.93 3.36 -18.20
CA SER A 4 -39.52 3.10 -19.51
C SER A 4 -39.74 1.59 -19.66
N PRO A 5 -40.93 1.14 -20.10
CA PRO A 5 -41.23 -0.29 -20.30
C PRO A 5 -40.27 -0.95 -21.30
N VAL A 6 -39.60 -0.15 -22.14
CA VAL A 6 -38.55 -0.57 -23.06
C VAL A 6 -37.34 -1.17 -22.34
N ARG A 7 -36.89 -0.58 -21.21
CA ARG A 7 -35.74 -1.09 -20.46
C ARG A 7 -36.04 -2.40 -19.71
N LEU A 8 -37.30 -2.58 -19.28
CA LEU A 8 -37.78 -3.83 -18.68
C LEU A 8 -37.92 -4.92 -19.76
N ALA A 9 -38.40 -4.57 -20.96
CA ALA A 9 -38.52 -5.49 -22.08
C ALA A 9 -37.15 -5.99 -22.59
N ASP A 10 -36.12 -5.14 -22.59
CA ASP A 10 -34.75 -5.52 -22.96
C ASP A 10 -34.09 -6.42 -21.90
N ALA A 11 -34.41 -6.23 -20.62
CA ALA A 11 -33.93 -7.10 -19.53
C ALA A 11 -34.56 -8.50 -19.57
N ILE A 12 -35.81 -8.62 -20.04
CA ILE A 12 -36.55 -9.88 -20.17
C ILE A 12 -36.17 -10.62 -21.46
N ARG A 13 -35.79 -9.89 -22.52
CA ARG A 13 -35.21 -10.47 -23.75
C ARG A 13 -33.74 -10.84 -23.52
N LYS A 14 -33.50 -11.78 -22.63
CA LYS A 14 -32.22 -12.48 -22.52
C LYS A 14 -32.02 -13.31 -23.81
N ARG A 15 -31.64 -12.65 -24.91
CA ARG A 15 -31.18 -13.34 -26.13
C ARG A 15 -30.07 -14.26 -25.68
N GLU A 16 -30.30 -15.55 -25.84
CA GLU A 16 -29.29 -16.56 -25.58
C GLU A 16 -28.25 -16.44 -26.70
N ASP A 17 -27.32 -15.51 -26.52
CA ASP A 17 -26.24 -15.27 -27.46
C ASP A 17 -25.39 -16.54 -27.54
N ARG A 18 -25.59 -17.32 -28.60
CA ARG A 18 -24.83 -18.53 -28.99
C ARG A 18 -23.33 -18.26 -29.28
N ARG A 19 -22.81 -17.08 -28.92
CA ARG A 19 -21.43 -16.68 -29.19
C ARG A 19 -20.51 -17.28 -28.13
N PRO A 20 -19.32 -17.76 -28.49
CA PRO A 20 -18.44 -18.47 -27.56
C PRO A 20 -17.94 -17.55 -26.44
N LEU A 21 -17.79 -18.11 -25.23
CA LEU A 21 -17.57 -17.40 -23.96
C LEU A 21 -16.38 -16.42 -24.00
N TYR A 22 -15.31 -16.75 -24.71
CA TYR A 22 -14.14 -15.89 -24.86
C TYR A 22 -14.48 -14.54 -25.51
N ARG A 23 -15.44 -14.50 -26.43
CA ARG A 23 -15.92 -13.27 -27.09
C ARG A 23 -16.88 -12.46 -26.22
N ARG A 24 -17.42 -13.05 -25.15
CA ARG A 24 -18.35 -12.40 -24.19
C ARG A 24 -17.60 -11.74 -23.04
N ILE A 25 -16.51 -12.36 -22.59
CA ILE A 25 -15.68 -11.87 -21.48
C ILE A 25 -14.69 -10.81 -22.01
N PHE A 26 -14.03 -11.07 -23.13
CA PHE A 26 -13.13 -10.13 -23.82
C PHE A 26 -13.87 -9.32 -24.91
N THR A 27 -14.89 -8.56 -24.52
CA THR A 27 -15.38 -7.48 -25.38
C THR A 27 -14.50 -6.26 -25.19
N ASN A 28 -14.16 -5.52 -26.25
CA ASN A 28 -13.30 -4.32 -26.18
C ASN A 28 -13.74 -3.35 -25.06
N GLN A 29 -15.06 -3.18 -24.88
CA GLN A 29 -15.62 -2.32 -23.84
C GLN A 29 -15.34 -2.81 -22.42
N ARG A 30 -15.39 -4.14 -22.16
CA ARG A 30 -15.08 -4.70 -20.83
C ARG A 30 -13.58 -4.67 -20.55
N LEU A 31 -12.77 -4.88 -21.58
CA LEU A 31 -11.31 -4.76 -21.49
C LEU A 31 -10.89 -3.32 -21.18
N ASP A 32 -11.53 -2.32 -21.81
CA ASP A 32 -11.28 -0.91 -21.53
C ASP A 32 -11.67 -0.51 -20.11
N ILE A 33 -12.79 -1.03 -19.59
CA ILE A 33 -13.22 -0.78 -18.21
C ILE A 33 -12.21 -1.41 -17.24
N ALA A 34 -11.82 -2.67 -17.47
CA ALA A 34 -10.83 -3.35 -16.66
C ALA A 34 -9.49 -2.60 -16.68
N HIS A 35 -9.03 -2.18 -17.85
CA HIS A 35 -7.81 -1.40 -18.02
C HIS A 35 -7.86 -0.07 -17.26
N LYS A 36 -8.93 0.72 -17.42
CA LYS A 36 -9.11 2.00 -16.71
C LYS A 36 -9.12 1.83 -15.20
N VAL A 37 -9.84 0.82 -14.69
CA VAL A 37 -9.87 0.51 -13.26
C VAL A 37 -8.49 0.10 -12.77
N THR A 38 -7.79 -0.75 -13.53
CA THR A 38 -6.45 -1.23 -13.17
C THR A 38 -5.42 -0.09 -13.14
N VAL A 39 -5.43 0.79 -14.13
CA VAL A 39 -4.55 1.97 -14.15
C VAL A 39 -4.86 2.87 -12.97
N ARG A 40 -6.14 3.16 -12.70
CA ARG A 40 -6.55 3.99 -11.56
C ARG A 40 -6.14 3.38 -10.21
N THR A 41 -6.25 2.07 -10.04
CA THR A 41 -5.81 1.40 -8.81
C THR A 41 -4.30 1.41 -8.67
N ILE A 42 -3.54 1.15 -9.73
CA ILE A 42 -2.06 1.23 -9.71
C ILE A 42 -1.62 2.63 -9.28
N PHE A 43 -2.17 3.68 -9.91
CA PHE A 43 -1.85 5.06 -9.54
C PHE A 43 -2.21 5.36 -8.07
N GLY A 44 -3.39 4.92 -7.62
CA GLY A 44 -3.80 5.09 -6.22
C GLY A 44 -2.86 4.39 -5.24
N VAL A 45 -2.45 3.16 -5.55
CA VAL A 45 -1.50 2.38 -4.72
C VAL A 45 -0.14 3.05 -4.69
N ILE A 46 0.40 3.51 -5.83
CA ILE A 46 1.70 4.18 -5.88
C ILE A 46 1.67 5.46 -5.04
N LEU A 47 0.62 6.28 -5.16
CA LEU A 47 0.50 7.50 -4.36
C LEU A 47 0.38 7.21 -2.86
N PHE A 48 -0.39 6.18 -2.51
CA PHE A 48 -0.53 5.76 -1.12
C PHE A 48 0.78 5.23 -0.53
N THR A 49 1.47 4.33 -1.24
CA THR A 49 2.73 3.74 -0.76
C THR A 49 3.83 4.78 -0.68
N THR A 50 3.95 5.66 -1.68
CA THR A 50 4.95 6.75 -1.64
C THR A 50 4.69 7.71 -0.49
N SER A 51 3.44 8.12 -0.26
CA SER A 51 3.06 8.96 0.87
C SER A 51 3.39 8.29 2.21
N TYR A 52 3.00 7.03 2.38
CA TYR A 52 3.28 6.25 3.59
C TYR A 52 4.79 6.12 3.87
N CYS A 53 5.58 5.81 2.85
CA CYS A 53 7.04 5.71 2.97
C CYS A 53 7.67 7.05 3.37
N ILE A 54 7.25 8.17 2.75
CA ILE A 54 7.79 9.50 3.05
C ILE A 54 7.47 9.91 4.48
N VAL A 55 6.20 9.76 4.90
CA VAL A 55 5.78 10.14 6.26
C VAL A 55 6.55 9.34 7.30
N ASN A 56 6.67 8.02 7.12
CA ASN A 56 7.41 7.19 8.06
C ASN A 56 8.91 7.50 8.06
N ALA A 57 9.50 7.79 6.90
CA ALA A 57 10.89 8.22 6.83
C ALA A 57 11.11 9.52 7.61
N LEU A 58 10.22 10.51 7.44
CA LEU A 58 10.30 11.78 8.17
C LEU A 58 10.14 11.57 9.67
N ILE A 59 9.17 10.77 10.10
CA ILE A 59 8.99 10.43 11.52
C ILE A 59 10.23 9.74 12.08
N TYR A 60 10.78 8.78 11.33
CA TYR A 60 11.97 8.04 11.73
C TYR A 60 13.16 8.98 11.92
N TYR A 61 13.44 9.84 10.94
CA TYR A 61 14.57 10.76 11.01
C TYR A 61 14.42 11.82 12.09
N LYS A 62 13.21 12.36 12.27
CA LYS A 62 12.97 13.46 13.21
C LYS A 62 12.87 12.99 14.66
N TYR A 63 12.26 11.83 14.91
CA TYR A 63 11.94 11.39 16.28
C TYR A 63 12.66 10.10 16.67
N VAL A 64 12.62 9.06 15.84
CA VAL A 64 13.16 7.74 16.24
C VAL A 64 14.68 7.74 16.26
N ARG A 65 15.31 8.33 15.24
CA ARG A 65 16.78 8.39 15.13
C ARG A 65 17.45 9.06 16.34
N PRO A 66 17.04 10.26 16.80
CA PRO A 66 17.70 10.91 17.94
C PRO A 66 17.54 10.10 19.24
N ILE A 67 16.34 9.58 19.52
CA ILE A 67 16.10 8.73 20.71
C ILE A 67 17.03 7.53 20.72
N ARG A 68 17.24 6.90 19.55
CA ARG A 68 18.17 5.76 19.43
C ARG A 68 19.64 6.16 19.54
N GLN A 69 19.99 7.42 19.30
CA GLN A 69 21.36 7.91 19.48
C GLN A 69 21.62 8.19 20.95
N GLU A 70 20.70 8.86 21.64
CA GLU A 70 20.78 9.09 23.08
C GLU A 70 20.93 7.77 23.86
N ALA A 71 20.07 6.79 23.58
CA ALA A 71 20.15 5.48 24.19
C ALA A 71 21.47 4.73 23.90
N LYS A 72 22.10 4.97 22.74
CA LYS A 72 23.41 4.40 22.42
C LYS A 72 24.54 5.07 23.19
N GLU A 73 24.50 6.40 23.30
CA GLU A 73 25.51 7.17 24.03
C GLU A 73 25.50 6.84 25.52
N GLU A 74 24.33 6.61 26.11
CA GLU A 74 24.20 6.12 27.49
C GLU A 74 24.84 4.74 27.65
N LEU A 75 24.53 3.82 26.75
CA LEU A 75 25.05 2.46 26.77
C LEU A 75 26.58 2.44 26.57
N GLU A 76 27.13 3.29 25.71
CA GLU A 76 28.58 3.46 25.53
C GLU A 76 29.26 3.97 26.80
N LYS A 77 28.63 4.89 27.55
CA LYS A 77 29.16 5.38 28.84
C LYS A 77 29.19 4.26 29.88
N GLU A 78 28.11 3.50 29.99
CA GLU A 78 28.02 2.37 30.92
C GLU A 78 29.09 1.30 30.62
N LEU A 79 29.33 1.00 29.34
CA LEU A 79 30.39 0.06 28.93
C LEU A 79 31.77 0.55 29.33
N ILE A 80 32.08 1.84 29.12
CA ILE A 80 33.37 2.42 29.50
C ILE A 80 33.56 2.39 31.03
N GLU A 81 32.51 2.67 31.80
CA GLU A 81 32.56 2.61 33.26
C GLU A 81 32.78 1.18 33.76
N ALA A 82 32.05 0.21 33.19
CA ALA A 82 32.22 -1.20 33.49
C ALA A 82 33.63 -1.70 33.16
N ASP A 83 34.19 -1.30 32.02
CA ASP A 83 35.56 -1.63 31.64
C ASP A 83 36.56 -1.04 32.65
N ARG A 84 36.44 0.25 32.98
CA ARG A 84 37.31 0.91 33.98
C ARG A 84 37.23 0.22 35.34
N ALA A 85 36.04 -0.16 35.80
CA ALA A 85 35.85 -0.87 37.05
C ALA A 85 36.43 -2.30 36.99
N GLY A 86 36.33 -2.98 35.84
CA GLY A 86 36.95 -4.26 35.58
C GLY A 86 38.49 -4.21 35.67
N PHE A 87 39.10 -3.19 35.08
CA PHE A 87 40.56 -3.00 35.15
C PHE A 87 41.06 -2.64 36.55
N LEU A 88 40.28 -1.92 37.36
CA LEU A 88 40.63 -1.61 38.76
C LEU A 88 40.53 -2.83 39.69
N LYS A 89 39.66 -3.80 39.40
CA LYS A 89 39.52 -5.04 40.18
C LYS A 89 40.62 -6.08 39.93
N ILE A 90 41.38 -5.95 38.85
CA ILE A 90 42.44 -6.90 38.44
C ILE A 90 43.83 -6.49 38.99
N LYS A 91 43.96 -5.28 39.55
CA LYS A 91 45.20 -4.76 40.14
C LYS A 91 45.21 -4.93 41.66
#